data_AF-A0AB73PP91-F1
#
_entry.id   AF-A0AB73PP91-F1
#
_cell.length_a   1.000
_cell.length_b   1.000
_cell.length_c   1.000
_cell.angle_alpha   90.00
_cell.angle_beta   90.00
_cell.angle_gamma   90.00
#
_symmetry.space_group_name_H-M   'P 1'
#
loop_
_entity.id
_entity.type
_entity.pdbx_description
1 polymer ?
#
loop_
_entity_poly.entity_id
_entity_poly.type
_entity_poly.pdbx_seq_one_letter_code
_entity_poly.pdbx_strand_id
1 'polypeptide(L)'
;MNNTLLPLINIPCTLFETISLFDDYSADDMQYGDMVEQDFLSLGLSDISAKVDPYRLIKYHFPGPGSINVAFSASSSGTKISQRECTDILFAEMKELAKMFSFFGQYKTLIEDLIEHFRYGNGSNFHSQQLNLSFHEK
;
A
#
# COMPACT_ATOMS: atom_id res chain seq x y z
N MET A 1 -3.28 -53.14 -29.47
CA MET A 1 -2.63 -51.82 -29.38
C MET A 1 -3.68 -50.88 -28.83
N ASN A 2 -3.59 -50.54 -27.55
CA ASN A 2 -4.62 -49.76 -26.86
C ASN A 2 -4.28 -48.29 -27.03
N ASN A 3 -4.97 -47.62 -27.97
CA ASN A 3 -4.90 -46.18 -28.12
C ASN A 3 -5.68 -45.52 -26.97
N THR A 4 -5.02 -45.24 -25.86
CA THR A 4 -5.53 -44.32 -24.84
C THR A 4 -5.56 -42.92 -25.43
N LEU A 5 -6.73 -42.50 -25.92
CA LEU A 5 -7.02 -41.12 -26.25
C LEU A 5 -6.92 -40.31 -24.95
N LEU A 6 -5.87 -39.50 -24.82
CA LEU A 6 -5.83 -38.45 -23.81
C LEU A 6 -7.04 -37.52 -24.04
N PRO A 7 -7.76 -37.10 -22.99
CA PRO A 7 -8.88 -36.21 -23.17
C PRO A 7 -8.40 -34.91 -23.82
N LEU A 8 -8.99 -34.56 -24.97
CA LEU A 8 -8.73 -33.29 -25.64
C LEU A 8 -9.13 -32.16 -24.69
N ILE A 9 -8.19 -31.26 -24.40
CA ILE A 9 -8.49 -30.05 -23.64
C ILE A 9 -9.35 -29.13 -24.52
N ASN A 10 -10.54 -28.75 -24.04
CA ASN A 10 -11.44 -27.88 -24.79
C ASN A 10 -11.05 -26.43 -24.50
N ILE A 11 -10.71 -25.66 -25.53
CA ILE A 11 -10.26 -24.26 -25.38
C ILE A 11 -11.46 -23.33 -25.65
N PRO A 12 -11.66 -22.27 -24.83
CA PRO A 12 -10.85 -21.87 -23.68
C PRO A 12 -11.18 -22.66 -22.40
N CYS A 13 -10.15 -23.08 -21.66
CA CYS A 13 -10.28 -23.70 -20.32
C CYS A 13 -9.38 -22.99 -19.30
N THR A 14 -9.84 -22.93 -18.05
CA THR A 14 -9.08 -22.40 -16.91
C THR A 14 -8.16 -23.51 -16.37
N LEU A 15 -6.85 -23.27 -16.35
CA LEU A 15 -5.87 -24.23 -15.83
C LEU A 15 -5.55 -23.99 -14.34
N PHE A 16 -5.57 -22.73 -13.93
CA PHE A 16 -5.34 -22.29 -12.57
C PHE A 16 -6.35 -21.21 -12.22
N GLU A 17 -6.88 -21.26 -11.01
CA GLU A 17 -7.72 -20.23 -10.43
C GLU A 17 -7.25 -19.95 -9.00
N THR A 18 -7.45 -18.72 -8.55
CA THR A 18 -7.17 -18.35 -7.16
C THR A 18 -8.19 -19.05 -6.27
N ILE A 19 -7.71 -19.71 -5.21
CA ILE A 19 -8.58 -20.41 -4.24
C ILE A 19 -9.35 -19.38 -3.39
N SER A 20 -8.68 -18.31 -2.98
CA SER A 20 -9.28 -17.21 -2.23
C SER A 20 -9.97 -16.23 -3.17
N LEU A 21 -11.15 -15.77 -2.75
CA LEU A 21 -11.92 -14.77 -3.47
C LEU A 21 -11.32 -13.37 -3.26
N PHE A 22 -11.64 -12.45 -4.17
CA PHE A 22 -11.40 -11.04 -3.95
C PHE A 22 -12.17 -10.59 -2.69
N ASP A 23 -11.51 -9.85 -1.80
CA ASP A 23 -12.03 -9.41 -0.50
C ASP A 23 -12.40 -10.54 0.49
N ASP A 24 -11.71 -11.69 0.42
CA ASP A 24 -11.87 -12.76 1.40
C ASP A 24 -11.21 -12.40 2.74
N TYR A 25 -12.00 -11.84 3.67
CA TYR A 25 -11.57 -11.52 5.04
C TYR A 25 -11.15 -12.75 5.86
N SER A 26 -11.44 -13.97 5.40
CA SER A 26 -11.00 -15.19 6.07
C SER A 26 -9.60 -15.63 5.66
N ALA A 27 -9.01 -15.01 4.64
CA ALA A 27 -7.63 -15.30 4.24
C ALA A 27 -6.64 -14.94 5.35
N ASP A 28 -5.60 -15.78 5.52
CA ASP A 28 -4.63 -15.63 6.60
C ASP A 28 -4.02 -14.22 6.62
N ASP A 29 -3.61 -13.69 5.48
CA ASP A 29 -3.02 -12.35 5.33
C ASP A 29 -4.00 -11.18 5.61
N MET A 30 -5.31 -11.43 5.54
CA MET A 30 -6.36 -10.47 5.90
C MET A 30 -6.71 -10.51 7.40
N GLN A 31 -6.15 -11.46 8.17
CA GLN A 31 -6.41 -11.63 9.61
C GLN A 31 -5.32 -11.05 10.52
N TYR A 32 -4.17 -10.65 9.98
CA TYR A 32 -3.05 -10.10 10.76
C TYR A 32 -2.84 -8.60 10.47
N GLY A 33 -3.37 -7.74 11.35
CA GLY A 33 -3.19 -6.27 11.27
C GLY A 33 -2.60 -5.61 12.51
N ASP A 34 -2.46 -6.33 13.63
CA ASP A 34 -2.15 -5.75 14.95
C ASP A 34 -0.65 -5.84 15.26
N MET A 35 0.18 -5.09 14.54
CA MET A 35 1.59 -4.92 14.88
C MET A 35 1.78 -3.75 15.85
N VAL A 36 2.65 -3.93 16.85
CA VAL A 36 3.03 -2.85 17.79
C VAL A 36 4.28 -2.12 17.31
N GLU A 37 4.53 -0.93 17.87
CA GLU A 37 5.71 -0.10 17.55
C GLU A 37 7.03 -0.89 17.54
N GLN A 38 7.23 -1.77 18.52
CA GLN A 38 8.44 -2.58 18.64
C GLN A 38 8.64 -3.54 17.46
N ASP A 39 7.56 -4.03 16.87
CA ASP A 39 7.61 -4.92 15.71
C ASP A 39 8.13 -4.15 14.49
N PHE A 40 7.61 -2.94 14.25
CA PHE A 40 8.08 -2.07 13.17
C PHE A 40 9.57 -1.71 13.34
N LEU A 41 9.99 -1.38 14.56
CA LEU A 41 11.40 -1.10 14.84
C LEU A 41 12.29 -2.33 14.63
N SER A 42 11.80 -3.53 14.98
CA SER A 42 12.53 -4.78 14.75
C SER A 42 12.71 -5.11 13.26
N LEU A 43 11.78 -4.67 12.42
CA LEU A 43 11.87 -4.74 10.95
C LEU A 43 12.78 -3.65 10.36
N GLY A 44 13.33 -2.77 11.18
CA GLY A 44 14.19 -1.65 10.73
C GLY A 44 13.42 -0.46 10.19
N LEU A 45 12.11 -0.36 10.45
CA LEU A 45 11.26 0.75 9.98
C LEU A 45 11.38 1.99 10.88
N SER A 46 12.59 2.43 11.18
CA SER A 46 12.84 3.58 12.06
C SER A 46 12.72 4.94 11.36
N ASP A 47 12.84 4.97 10.03
CA ASP A 47 12.70 6.19 9.21
C ASP A 47 11.58 5.98 8.18
N ILE A 48 10.40 6.54 8.49
CA ILE A 48 9.16 6.29 7.76
C ILE A 48 8.81 7.45 6.82
N SER A 49 9.17 8.67 7.19
CA SER A 49 8.70 9.89 6.52
C SER A 49 9.76 10.96 6.52
N ALA A 50 9.90 11.66 5.39
CA ALA A 50 10.77 12.83 5.30
C ALA A 50 10.17 14.07 5.96
N LYS A 51 8.89 14.01 6.40
CA LYS A 51 8.13 15.16 6.93
C LYS A 51 7.81 15.03 8.42
N VAL A 52 7.61 13.81 8.94
CA VAL A 52 7.22 13.56 10.34
C VAL A 52 7.92 12.35 10.95
N ASP A 53 8.09 12.36 12.27
CA ASP A 53 8.38 11.20 13.11
C ASP A 53 7.06 10.67 13.69
N PRO A 54 6.55 9.50 13.25
CA PRO A 54 5.29 8.96 13.74
C PRO A 54 5.38 8.38 15.15
N TYR A 55 6.56 7.90 15.57
CA TYR A 55 6.76 7.34 16.92
C TYR A 55 6.72 8.44 17.98
N ARG A 56 7.23 9.63 17.64
CA ARG A 56 7.30 10.77 18.56
C ARG A 56 6.21 11.81 18.35
N LEU A 57 5.42 11.68 17.28
CA LEU A 57 4.45 12.66 16.80
C LEU A 57 5.07 14.05 16.63
N ILE A 58 6.19 14.10 15.91
CA ILE A 58 6.95 15.33 15.65
C ILE A 58 6.92 15.63 14.16
N LYS A 59 6.58 16.86 13.78
CA LYS A 59 6.75 17.37 12.41
C LYS A 59 8.09 18.10 12.30
N TYR A 60 8.90 17.73 11.33
CA TYR A 60 10.22 18.34 11.14
C TYR A 60 10.09 19.77 10.58
N HIS A 61 10.90 20.71 11.07
CA HIS A 61 10.94 22.09 10.55
C HIS A 61 11.79 22.22 9.26
N PHE A 62 12.72 21.29 9.06
CA PHE A 62 13.58 21.15 7.88
C PHE A 62 13.42 19.73 7.33
N PRO A 63 13.77 19.43 6.07
CA PRO A 63 13.59 18.08 5.53
C PRO A 63 14.19 17.03 6.47
N GLY A 64 13.43 15.97 6.70
CA GLY A 64 13.73 14.93 7.68
C GLY A 64 15.03 14.16 7.40
N PRO A 65 15.41 13.25 8.31
CA PRO A 65 16.73 12.63 8.35
C PRO A 65 17.16 11.82 7.10
N GLY A 66 16.30 11.65 6.09
CA GLY A 66 16.60 10.96 4.82
C GLY A 66 16.80 11.86 3.58
N SER A 67 16.76 13.20 3.69
CA SER A 67 17.01 14.06 2.53
C SER A 67 18.51 14.11 2.23
N ILE A 68 18.88 13.74 1.00
CA ILE A 68 20.22 13.55 0.41
C ILE A 68 21.24 14.70 0.60
N ASN A 69 20.96 15.72 1.41
CA ASN A 69 21.78 16.91 1.58
C ASN A 69 22.01 17.38 3.03
N VAL A 70 21.63 16.63 4.08
CA VAL A 70 21.86 17.09 5.47
C VAL A 70 22.93 16.25 6.16
N ALA A 71 24.18 16.57 5.82
CA ALA A 71 25.40 15.96 6.33
C ALA A 71 25.77 16.37 7.78
N PHE A 72 24.88 16.97 8.57
CA PHE A 72 25.24 17.38 9.93
C PHE A 72 24.11 17.17 10.93
N SER A 73 24.42 16.35 11.92
CA SER A 73 23.64 16.08 13.13
C SER A 73 23.08 17.35 13.74
N ALA A 74 21.81 17.61 13.52
CA ALA A 74 20.99 18.37 14.44
C ALA A 74 19.78 17.50 14.73
N SER A 75 19.54 17.19 16.01
CA SER A 75 18.26 16.67 16.46
C SER A 75 17.19 17.51 15.79
N SER A 76 16.48 16.93 14.80
CA SER A 76 15.61 17.69 13.91
C SER A 76 14.57 18.40 14.76
N SER A 77 14.80 19.70 14.99
CA SER A 77 13.87 20.53 15.76
C SER A 77 12.54 20.43 15.06
N GLY A 78 11.52 20.06 15.81
CA GLY A 78 10.21 19.80 15.26
C GLY A 78 9.12 20.13 16.24
N THR A 79 7.93 20.34 15.70
CA THR A 79 6.75 20.70 16.46
C THR A 79 5.99 19.43 16.80
N LYS A 80 5.57 19.29 18.07
CA LYS A 80 4.68 18.21 18.45
C LYS A 80 3.32 18.41 17.78
N ILE A 81 2.83 17.37 17.12
CA ILE A 81 1.56 17.39 16.39
C ILE A 81 0.59 16.37 16.97
N SER A 82 -0.68 16.47 16.56
CA SER A 82 -1.67 15.47 16.89
C SER A 82 -1.46 14.18 16.08
N GLN A 83 -1.95 13.04 16.59
CA GLN A 83 -1.92 11.79 15.85
C GLN A 83 -2.65 11.90 14.50
N ARG A 84 -3.82 12.57 14.48
CA ARG A 84 -4.57 12.83 13.26
C ARG A 84 -3.73 13.60 12.24
N GLU A 85 -3.11 14.70 12.66
CA GLU A 85 -2.25 15.49 11.77
C GLU A 85 -1.05 14.67 11.25
N CYS A 86 -0.47 13.81 12.09
CA CYS A 86 0.62 12.92 11.67
C CYS A 86 0.14 11.94 10.59
N THR A 87 -0.98 11.26 10.82
CA THR A 87 -1.62 10.37 9.84
C THR A 87 -1.94 11.12 8.54
N ASP A 88 -2.46 12.35 8.64
CA ASP A 88 -2.80 13.16 7.49
C ASP A 88 -1.58 13.46 6.62
N ILE A 89 -0.43 13.75 7.24
CA ILE A 89 0.84 14.00 6.56
C ILE A 89 1.38 12.72 5.92
N LEU A 90 1.39 11.59 6.64
CA LEU A 90 1.87 10.30 6.13
C LEU A 90 1.12 9.87 4.87
N PHE A 91 -0.22 9.93 4.90
CA PHE A 91 -1.03 9.57 3.74
C PHE A 91 -0.86 10.54 2.57
N ALA A 92 -0.70 11.83 2.85
CA ALA A 92 -0.43 12.82 1.80
C ALA A 92 0.93 12.57 1.13
N GLU A 93 1.97 12.27 1.92
CA GLU A 93 3.29 11.90 1.41
C GLU A 93 3.26 10.60 0.61
N MET A 94 2.59 9.55 1.11
CA MET A 94 2.44 8.29 0.37
C MET A 94 1.74 8.53 -0.99
N LYS A 95 0.67 9.34 -1.02
CA LYS A 95 -0.03 9.71 -2.25
C LYS A 95 0.87 10.48 -3.22
N GLU A 96 1.66 11.43 -2.71
CA GLU A 96 2.62 12.22 -3.50
C GLU A 96 3.71 11.33 -4.11
N LEU A 97 4.29 10.42 -3.32
CA LEU A 97 5.33 9.52 -3.78
C LEU A 97 4.81 8.47 -4.78
N ALA A 98 3.61 7.93 -4.54
CA ALA A 98 2.98 6.95 -5.42
C ALA A 98 2.70 7.49 -6.83
N LYS A 99 2.33 8.79 -6.95
CA LYS A 99 2.10 9.45 -8.25
C LYS A 99 3.27 9.35 -9.20
N MET A 100 4.50 9.29 -8.69
CA MET A 100 5.70 9.14 -9.52
C MET A 100 5.75 7.81 -10.28
N PHE A 101 4.96 6.81 -9.87
CA PHE A 101 4.89 5.50 -10.50
C PHE A 101 3.64 5.30 -11.34
N SER A 102 2.65 6.19 -11.25
CA SER A 102 1.37 6.09 -11.96
C SER A 102 1.07 7.26 -12.88
N PHE A 103 2.05 8.08 -13.26
CA PHE A 103 1.81 9.36 -13.97
C PHE A 103 1.25 9.26 -15.41
N PHE A 104 1.21 8.07 -16.02
CA PHE A 104 0.75 7.86 -17.40
C PHE A 104 -0.23 6.70 -17.52
N GLY A 105 -1.09 6.76 -18.55
CA GLY A 105 -2.05 5.69 -18.88
C GLY A 105 -3.44 5.88 -18.27
N GLN A 106 -4.34 4.95 -18.59
CA GLN A 106 -5.75 5.00 -18.18
C GLN A 106 -5.95 4.78 -16.68
N TYR A 107 -5.07 4.00 -16.04
CA TYR A 107 -5.14 3.64 -14.62
C TYR A 107 -4.35 4.60 -13.70
N LYS A 108 -3.94 5.76 -14.20
CA LYS A 108 -3.04 6.67 -13.47
C LYS A 108 -3.54 7.15 -12.11
N THR A 109 -4.86 7.27 -11.97
CA THR A 109 -5.52 7.71 -10.72
C THR A 109 -5.77 6.55 -9.76
N LEU A 110 -5.67 5.30 -10.22
CA LEU A 110 -6.11 4.14 -9.44
C LEU A 110 -5.35 4.01 -8.12
N ILE A 111 -4.04 4.28 -8.13
CA ILE A 111 -3.23 4.22 -6.91
C ILE A 111 -3.61 5.34 -5.93
N GLU A 112 -4.01 6.51 -6.43
CA GLU A 112 -4.48 7.61 -5.60
C GLU A 112 -5.82 7.27 -4.94
N ASP A 113 -6.74 6.70 -5.72
CA ASP A 113 -8.05 6.27 -5.27
C ASP A 113 -7.93 5.15 -4.23
N LEU A 114 -7.00 4.20 -4.43
CA LEU A 114 -6.66 3.15 -3.47
C LEU A 114 -6.11 3.72 -2.16
N ILE A 115 -5.18 4.67 -2.22
CA ILE A 115 -4.59 5.31 -1.03
C ILE A 115 -5.65 6.10 -0.26
N GLU A 116 -6.55 6.78 -0.97
CA GLU A 116 -7.64 7.54 -0.37
C GLU A 116 -8.66 6.62 0.31
N HIS A 117 -8.99 5.50 -0.33
CA HIS A 117 -9.82 4.45 0.26
C HIS A 117 -9.13 3.77 1.44
N PHE A 118 -7.82 3.54 1.40
CA PHE A 118 -7.09 2.98 2.53
C PHE A 118 -7.20 3.88 3.78
N ARG A 119 -7.22 5.21 3.58
CA ARG A 119 -7.35 6.17 4.68
C ARG A 119 -8.77 6.26 5.26
N TYR A 120 -9.78 6.27 4.39
CA TYR A 120 -11.15 6.63 4.79
C TYR A 120 -12.17 5.50 4.64
N GLY A 121 -11.80 4.41 3.99
CA GLY A 121 -12.66 3.26 3.67
C GLY A 121 -13.03 2.42 4.90
N ASN A 122 -12.34 2.60 6.03
CA ASN A 122 -12.69 2.00 7.32
C ASN A 122 -12.96 0.48 7.25
N GLY A 123 -12.09 -0.24 6.53
CA GLY A 123 -12.18 -1.69 6.34
C GLY A 123 -13.26 -2.16 5.34
N SER A 124 -13.90 -1.25 4.60
CA SER A 124 -14.78 -1.64 3.49
C SER A 124 -13.97 -2.02 2.24
N ASN A 125 -14.58 -2.83 1.36
CA ASN A 125 -13.95 -3.24 0.12
C ASN A 125 -13.76 -2.02 -0.82
N PHE A 126 -12.59 -1.94 -1.45
CA PHE A 126 -12.35 -0.95 -2.48
C PHE A 126 -13.06 -1.36 -3.78
N HIS A 127 -13.70 -0.40 -4.44
CA HIS A 127 -14.37 -0.65 -5.71
C HIS A 127 -13.91 0.37 -6.75
N SER A 128 -13.44 -0.13 -7.90
CA SER A 128 -13.13 0.69 -9.07
C SER A 128 -13.57 -0.03 -10.33
N GLN A 129 -14.37 0.65 -11.16
CA GLN A 129 -14.81 0.09 -12.44
C GLN A 129 -13.62 -0.25 -13.33
N GLN A 130 -12.56 0.57 -13.32
CA GLN A 130 -11.37 0.32 -14.14
C GLN A 130 -10.61 -0.92 -13.67
N LEU A 131 -10.44 -1.10 -12.36
CA LEU A 131 -9.81 -2.28 -11.78
C LEU A 131 -10.64 -3.53 -12.07
N ASN A 132 -11.95 -3.46 -11.86
CA ASN A 132 -12.85 -4.59 -12.10
C ASN A 132 -12.89 -4.99 -13.57
N LEU A 133 -12.88 -4.03 -14.50
CA LEU A 133 -12.77 -4.32 -15.93
C LEU A 133 -11.45 -5.01 -16.26
N SER A 134 -10.32 -4.53 -15.70
CA SER A 134 -9.02 -5.17 -15.93
C SER A 134 -8.94 -6.61 -15.40
N PHE A 135 -9.72 -6.95 -14.37
CA PHE A 135 -9.82 -8.32 -13.87
C PHE A 135 -10.58 -9.25 -14.84
N HIS A 136 -11.52 -8.70 -15.61
CA HIS A 136 -12.31 -9.45 -16.58
C HIS A 136 -11.75 -9.42 -18.01
N GLU A 137 -10.79 -8.54 -18.28
CA GLU A 137 -10.01 -8.54 -19.52
C GLU A 137 -9.08 -9.77 -19.53
N LYS A 138 -9.38 -10.73 -20.43
CA LYS A 138 -8.57 -11.93 -20.69
C LYS A 138 -7.66 -11.74 -21.89
#